data_AF-A0A1T4ZEC6-F1
#
_entry.id   AF-A0A1T4ZEC6-F1
#
_cell.length_a   1.000
_cell.length_b   1.000
_cell.length_c   1.000
_cell.angle_alpha   90.00
_cell.angle_beta   90.00
_cell.angle_gamma   90.00
#
_symmetry.space_group_name_H-M   'P 1'
#
loop_
_entity.id
_entity.type
_entity.pdbx_description
1 polymer ?
#
loop_
_entity_poly.entity_id
_entity_poly.type
_entity_poly.pdbx_seq_one_letter_code
_entity_poly.pdbx_strand_id
1 'polypeptide(L)'
;MALKKNQKKLYEQVETVIKSENLLSVDVTHEHSHGRKVTRKVSIYQVNRNFHKGWKHLKFVIQIERSGNRGKKPYQEKVYYISSAVNEAQTLAQIIKGHWGIENQCHWVKDVIFQEDKSRIRNFQAATNFSTLRTLVINLFRSLGFVSITEGQRWLTEHWHKIFILSELFPLKFSR
;
A
#
# COMPACT_ATOMS: atom_id res chain seq x y z
N MET A 1 -10.93 1.57 2.99
CA MET A 1 -10.74 1.20 1.57
C MET A 1 -10.49 2.45 0.73
N ALA A 2 -9.61 2.40 -0.28
CA ALA A 2 -9.38 3.52 -1.20
C ALA A 2 -10.53 3.64 -2.21
N LEU A 3 -11.00 4.87 -2.45
CA LEU A 3 -12.03 5.14 -3.45
C LEU A 3 -11.39 5.44 -4.81
N LYS A 4 -11.73 4.61 -5.80
CA LYS A 4 -11.29 4.82 -7.19
C LYS A 4 -12.34 5.66 -7.93
N LYS A 5 -11.88 6.47 -8.91
CA LYS A 5 -12.74 7.36 -9.72
C LYS A 5 -13.77 6.64 -10.59
N ASN A 6 -13.70 5.31 -10.70
CA ASN A 6 -14.68 4.51 -11.42
C ASN A 6 -16.06 4.45 -10.73
N GLN A 7 -16.16 4.84 -9.45
CA GLN A 7 -17.42 4.92 -8.70
C GLN A 7 -17.92 6.37 -8.58
N LYS A 8 -18.36 6.97 -9.69
CA LYS A 8 -18.73 8.40 -9.78
C LYS A 8 -19.71 8.87 -8.69
N LYS A 9 -20.83 8.18 -8.50
CA LYS A 9 -21.86 8.56 -7.51
C LYS A 9 -21.31 8.64 -6.09
N LEU A 10 -20.47 7.68 -5.70
CA LEU A 10 -19.86 7.66 -4.37
C LEU A 10 -18.81 8.77 -4.22
N TYR A 11 -18.06 9.05 -5.29
CA TYR A 11 -17.07 10.12 -5.32
C TYR A 11 -17.71 11.50 -5.15
N GLU A 12 -18.80 11.77 -5.86
CA GLU A 12 -19.56 13.03 -5.73
C GLU A 12 -20.11 13.23 -4.31
N GLN A 13 -20.68 12.19 -3.71
CA GLN A 13 -21.17 12.25 -2.32
C GLN A 13 -20.06 12.52 -1.30
N VAL A 14 -18.89 11.90 -1.49
CA VAL A 14 -17.69 12.17 -0.67
C VAL A 14 -17.32 13.65 -0.75
N GLU A 15 -17.29 14.24 -1.94
CA GLU A 15 -16.98 15.65 -2.10
C GLU A 15 -18.03 16.57 -1.46
N THR A 16 -19.32 16.20 -1.51
CA THR A 16 -20.38 16.93 -0.80
C THR A 16 -20.15 16.90 0.72
N VAL A 17 -19.82 15.74 1.30
CA VAL A 17 -19.55 15.63 2.74
C VAL A 17 -18.34 16.48 3.14
N ILE A 18 -17.27 16.45 2.33
CA ILE A 18 -16.08 17.27 2.59
C ILE A 18 -16.41 18.77 2.54
N LYS A 19 -17.23 19.20 1.58
CA LYS A 19 -17.68 20.60 1.46
C LYS A 19 -18.62 21.04 2.59
N SER A 20 -19.30 20.10 3.25
CA SER A 20 -20.18 20.40 4.38
C SER A 20 -19.44 20.64 5.71
N GLU A 21 -18.10 20.63 5.70
CA GLU A 21 -17.22 20.95 6.84
C GLU A 21 -17.41 20.12 8.13
N ASN A 22 -17.96 18.91 8.02
CA ASN A 22 -18.09 17.94 9.13
C ASN A 22 -16.74 17.28 9.51
N LEU A 23 -15.70 18.09 9.72
CA LEU A 23 -14.36 17.64 10.04
C LEU A 23 -14.31 17.12 11.48
N LEU A 24 -13.93 15.86 11.63
CA LEU A 24 -13.82 15.19 12.92
C LEU A 24 -12.38 15.24 13.47
N SER A 25 -11.40 15.02 12.59
CA SER A 25 -9.98 14.97 12.98
C SER A 25 -9.12 15.32 11.78
N VAL A 26 -7.98 15.97 12.04
CA VAL A 26 -7.00 16.33 11.01
C VAL A 26 -5.60 16.13 11.54
N ASP A 27 -4.73 15.59 10.70
CA ASP A 27 -3.30 15.44 10.97
C ASP A 27 -2.50 15.94 9.76
N VAL A 28 -1.40 16.63 10.03
CA VAL A 28 -0.52 17.17 8.98
C VAL A 28 0.91 16.75 9.29
N THR A 29 1.52 16.08 8.33
CA THR A 29 2.92 15.65 8.41
C THR A 29 3.74 16.31 7.31
N HIS A 30 4.96 16.70 7.67
CA HIS A 30 5.94 17.27 6.75
C HIS A 30 7.17 16.37 6.72
N GLU A 31 7.57 15.97 5.52
CA GLU A 31 8.77 15.18 5.30
C GLU A 31 9.72 15.93 4.35
N HIS A 32 10.98 15.95 4.72
CA HIS A 32 12.07 16.44 3.88
C HIS A 32 13.08 15.33 3.68
N SER A 33 13.28 14.90 2.43
CA SER A 33 14.21 13.82 2.11
C SER A 33 14.75 13.96 0.70
N HIS A 34 16.08 13.86 0.53
CA HIS A 34 16.76 13.89 -0.77
C HIS A 34 16.30 15.04 -1.68
N GLY A 35 16.15 16.26 -1.11
CA GLY A 35 15.69 17.46 -1.83
C GLY A 35 14.19 17.49 -2.17
N ARG A 36 13.41 16.51 -1.71
CA ARG A 36 11.95 16.47 -1.83
C ARG A 36 11.32 16.97 -0.53
N LYS A 37 10.44 17.96 -0.66
CA LYS A 37 9.51 18.38 0.40
C LYS A 37 8.17 17.73 0.10
N VAL A 38 7.63 17.00 1.06
CA VAL A 38 6.31 16.38 0.96
C VAL A 38 5.50 16.74 2.21
N THR A 39 4.38 17.40 1.98
CA THR A 39 3.35 17.61 3.00
C THR A 39 2.24 16.61 2.75
N ARG A 40 1.84 15.87 3.79
CA ARG A 40 0.64 15.03 3.76
C ARG A 40 -0.35 15.54 4.80
N LYS A 41 -1.57 15.82 4.35
CA LYS A 41 -2.69 16.17 5.22
C LYS A 41 -3.71 15.04 5.17
N VAL A 42 -4.06 14.50 6.34
CA VAL A 42 -5.10 13.50 6.51
C VAL A 42 -6.26 14.17 7.23
N SER A 43 -7.41 14.25 6.58
CA SER A 43 -8.65 14.78 7.15
C SER A 43 -9.68 13.68 7.25
N ILE A 44 -10.35 13.56 8.39
CA ILE A 44 -11.45 12.63 8.63
C ILE A 44 -12.73 13.41 8.79
N TYR A 45 -13.75 13.03 8.05
CA TYR A 45 -15.09 13.61 8.07
C TYR A 45 -16.08 12.57 8.57
N GLN A 46 -16.96 13.00 9.46
CA GLN A 46 -18.04 12.14 9.93
C GLN A 46 -19.16 12.10 8.90
N VAL A 47 -19.72 10.89 8.73
CA VAL A 47 -20.72 10.59 7.73
C VAL A 47 -22.03 10.20 8.41
N ASN A 48 -23.16 10.67 7.88
CA ASN A 48 -24.47 10.28 8.39
C ASN A 48 -24.85 8.85 7.96
N ARG A 49 -25.74 8.20 8.72
CA ARG A 49 -26.17 6.81 8.43
C ARG A 49 -26.83 6.63 7.06
N ASN A 50 -27.32 7.71 6.44
CA ASN A 50 -28.02 7.70 5.15
C ASN A 50 -27.14 8.06 3.95
N PHE A 51 -25.82 8.10 4.13
CA PHE A 51 -24.88 8.57 3.11
C PHE A 51 -24.94 7.79 1.79
N HIS A 52 -24.97 6.46 1.83
CA HIS A 52 -25.09 5.64 0.63
C HIS A 52 -25.83 4.34 0.89
N LYS A 53 -26.82 4.01 0.05
CA LYS A 53 -27.71 2.84 0.23
C LYS A 53 -26.97 1.49 0.32
N GLY A 54 -25.79 1.38 -0.31
CA GLY A 54 -24.93 0.19 -0.26
C GLY A 54 -23.91 0.15 0.90
N TRP A 55 -23.77 1.21 1.70
CA TRP A 55 -22.72 1.33 2.72
C TRP A 55 -23.30 1.70 4.09
N LYS A 56 -24.23 0.89 4.61
CA LYS A 56 -24.98 1.15 5.86
C LYS A 56 -24.10 1.29 7.12
N HIS A 57 -22.91 0.71 7.11
CA HIS A 57 -21.97 0.75 8.25
C HIS A 57 -20.86 1.78 8.07
N LEU A 58 -20.90 2.59 7.01
CA LEU A 58 -19.92 3.64 6.81
C LEU A 58 -20.11 4.74 7.84
N LYS A 59 -19.03 5.11 8.54
CA LYS A 59 -19.05 6.17 9.56
C LYS A 59 -18.16 7.35 9.20
N PHE A 60 -17.11 7.11 8.42
CA PHE A 60 -16.07 8.11 8.16
C PHE A 60 -15.65 8.12 6.69
N VAL A 61 -15.50 9.33 6.18
CA VAL A 61 -14.82 9.64 4.91
C VAL A 61 -13.48 10.24 5.25
N ILE A 62 -12.44 9.80 4.58
CA ILE A 62 -11.07 10.22 4.83
C ILE A 62 -10.53 10.83 3.55
N GLN A 63 -9.99 12.03 3.64
CA GLN A 63 -9.29 12.70 2.55
C GLN A 63 -7.80 12.74 2.87
N ILE A 64 -6.99 12.30 1.93
CA ILE A 64 -5.54 12.43 1.99
C ILE A 64 -5.12 13.39 0.89
N GLU A 65 -4.50 14.49 1.26
CA GLU A 65 -3.86 15.41 0.34
C GLU A 65 -2.35 15.26 0.45
N ARG A 66 -1.68 15.06 -0.68
CA ARG A 66 -0.22 15.04 -0.77
C ARG A 66 0.20 16.20 -1.65
N SER A 67 1.05 17.07 -1.14
CA SER A 67 1.61 18.16 -1.92
C SER A 67 3.11 18.27 -1.69
N GLY A 68 3.83 18.81 -2.65
CA GLY A 68 5.26 18.94 -2.51
C GLY A 68 5.97 19.27 -3.81
N ASN A 69 7.29 19.18 -3.77
CA ASN A 69 8.14 19.42 -4.92
C ASN A 69 8.93 18.17 -5.28
N ARG A 70 8.82 17.73 -6.53
CA ARG A 70 9.71 16.72 -7.13
C ARG A 70 10.73 17.46 -7.99
N GLY A 71 11.85 17.85 -7.38
CA GLY A 71 12.80 18.77 -8.00
C GLY A 71 12.17 20.17 -8.16
N LYS A 72 12.12 20.69 -9.40
CA LYS A 72 11.51 22.00 -9.71
C LYS A 72 10.01 21.93 -10.03
N LYS A 73 9.39 20.74 -10.03
CA LYS A 73 7.97 20.57 -10.38
C LYS A 73 7.13 20.40 -9.11
N PRO A 74 6.21 21.34 -8.82
CA PRO A 74 5.23 21.14 -7.76
C PRO A 74 4.25 20.05 -8.16
N TYR A 75 3.76 19.29 -7.19
CA TYR A 75 2.69 18.32 -7.38
C TYR A 75 1.67 18.43 -6.26
N GLN A 76 0.42 18.09 -6.58
CA GLN A 76 -0.66 17.96 -5.62
C GLN A 76 -1.54 16.79 -6.04
N GLU A 77 -1.81 15.90 -5.09
CA GLU A 77 -2.65 14.73 -5.28
C GLU A 77 -3.67 14.65 -4.14
N LYS A 78 -4.89 14.24 -4.47
CA LYS A 78 -5.94 13.96 -3.50
C LYS A 78 -6.43 12.54 -3.69
N VAL A 79 -6.55 11.82 -2.58
CA VAL A 79 -7.08 10.45 -2.55
C VAL A 79 -8.12 10.36 -1.44
N TYR A 80 -9.24 9.72 -1.73
CA TYR A 80 -10.31 9.51 -0.76
C TYR A 80 -10.34 8.06 -0.28
N TYR A 81 -10.66 7.88 0.98
CA TYR A 81 -10.86 6.58 1.62
C TYR A 81 -12.17 6.59 2.41
N ILE A 82 -12.72 5.40 2.61
CA ILE A 82 -13.91 5.18 3.43
C ILE A 82 -13.61 4.17 4.54
N SER A 83 -14.13 4.44 5.75
CA SER A 83 -13.90 3.63 6.95
C SER A 83 -15.11 3.57 7.89
N SER A 84 -15.28 2.44 8.56
CA SER A 84 -16.30 2.23 9.60
C SER A 84 -15.75 2.31 11.03
N ALA A 85 -14.42 2.34 11.18
CA ALA A 85 -13.77 2.06 12.47
C ALA A 85 -12.81 3.16 12.96
N VAL A 86 -12.16 3.92 12.06
CA VAL A 86 -11.09 4.85 12.46
C VAL A 86 -11.58 6.29 12.44
N ASN A 87 -11.50 6.96 13.59
CA ASN A 87 -11.93 8.34 13.81
C ASN A 87 -10.78 9.33 14.08
N GLU A 88 -9.53 8.86 14.18
CA GLU A 88 -8.37 9.69 14.50
C GLU A 88 -7.38 9.77 13.33
N ALA A 89 -7.06 11.00 12.90
CA ALA A 89 -6.26 11.24 11.70
C ALA A 89 -4.80 10.81 11.88
N GLN A 90 -4.22 11.02 13.07
CA GLN A 90 -2.84 10.64 13.37
C GLN A 90 -2.62 9.12 13.27
N THR A 91 -3.52 8.34 13.88
CA THR A 91 -3.49 6.87 13.82
C THR A 91 -3.60 6.37 12.38
N LEU A 92 -4.49 6.97 11.59
CA LEU A 92 -4.60 6.67 10.15
C LEU A 92 -3.32 7.02 9.40
N ALA A 93 -2.73 8.19 9.64
CA ALA A 93 -1.50 8.63 9.01
C ALA A 93 -0.34 7.64 9.27
N GLN A 94 -0.22 7.13 10.50
CA GLN A 94 0.76 6.11 10.86
C GLN A 94 0.51 4.77 10.15
N ILE A 95 -0.73 4.28 10.13
CA ILE A 95 -1.10 3.04 9.43
C ILE A 95 -0.77 3.16 7.94
N ILE A 96 -1.16 4.27 7.32
CA ILE A 96 -0.90 4.54 5.91
C ILE A 96 0.62 4.55 5.67
N LYS A 97 1.38 5.29 6.49
CA LYS A 97 2.85 5.36 6.37
C LYS A 97 3.51 3.99 6.53
N GLY A 98 3.07 3.18 7.49
CA GLY A 98 3.55 1.81 7.68
C GLY A 98 3.26 0.92 6.47
N HIS A 99 2.04 1.00 5.92
CA HIS A 99 1.65 0.27 4.73
C HIS A 99 2.52 0.65 3.51
N TRP A 100 2.75 1.95 3.29
CA TRP A 100 3.67 2.42 2.25
C TRP A 100 5.09 1.90 2.46
N GLY A 101 5.56 1.82 3.71
CA GLY A 101 6.87 1.25 4.03
C GLY A 101 6.98 -0.20 3.57
N ILE A 102 5.98 -1.03 3.92
CA ILE A 102 5.93 -2.45 3.54
C ILE A 102 5.89 -2.61 2.02
N GLU A 103 5.01 -1.86 1.35
CA GLU A 103 4.84 -1.93 -0.10
C GLU A 103 6.10 -1.45 -0.83
N ASN A 104 6.70 -0.33 -0.42
CA ASN A 104 7.90 0.23 -1.04
C ASN A 104 9.14 -0.68 -0.83
N GLN A 105 9.27 -1.27 0.35
CA GLN A 105 10.34 -2.24 0.63
C GLN A 105 10.15 -3.55 -0.14
N CYS A 106 8.92 -3.91 -0.54
CA CYS A 106 8.65 -5.09 -1.35
C CYS A 106 8.90 -4.80 -2.83
N HIS A 107 8.31 -3.74 -3.37
CA HIS A 107 8.45 -3.35 -4.78
C HIS A 107 9.89 -3.02 -5.14
N TRP A 108 10.59 -2.20 -4.34
CA TRP A 108 11.98 -1.87 -4.67
C TRP A 108 12.87 -3.11 -4.78
N VAL A 109 12.67 -4.10 -3.90
CA VAL A 109 13.41 -5.37 -3.96
C VAL A 109 13.01 -6.16 -5.22
N LYS A 110 11.73 -6.20 -5.57
CA LYS A 110 11.27 -6.86 -6.81
C LYS A 110 11.86 -6.22 -8.07
N ASP A 111 11.86 -4.90 -8.12
CA ASP A 111 12.29 -4.15 -9.31
C ASP A 111 13.81 -4.13 -9.45
N VAL A 112 14.55 -3.95 -8.34
CA VAL A 112 16.01 -3.77 -8.38
C VAL A 112 16.75 -5.08 -8.18
N ILE A 113 16.35 -5.91 -7.23
CA ILE A 113 17.04 -7.16 -6.90
C ILE A 113 16.56 -8.30 -7.80
N PHE A 114 15.24 -8.44 -7.97
CA PHE A 114 14.67 -9.48 -8.85
C PHE A 114 14.50 -9.04 -10.31
N GLN A 115 14.82 -7.77 -10.63
CA GLN A 115 14.79 -7.21 -11.98
C GLN A 115 13.46 -7.49 -12.71
N GLU A 116 12.34 -7.39 -11.98
CA GLU A 116 11.00 -7.69 -12.48
C GLU A 116 10.67 -6.90 -13.75
N ASP A 117 11.06 -5.61 -13.81
CA ASP A 117 10.90 -4.75 -15.00
C ASP A 117 11.66 -5.23 -16.24
N LYS A 118 12.75 -6.00 -16.06
CA LYS A 118 13.52 -6.57 -17.18
C LYS A 118 13.00 -7.94 -17.59
N SER A 119 12.00 -8.48 -16.89
CA SER A 119 11.44 -9.79 -17.20
C SER A 119 10.69 -9.73 -18.53
N ARG A 120 11.00 -10.67 -19.44
CA ARG A 120 10.35 -10.79 -20.75
C ARG A 120 9.01 -11.55 -20.70
N ILE A 121 8.49 -11.83 -19.50
CA ILE A 121 7.23 -12.56 -19.33
C ILE A 121 6.09 -11.65 -19.81
N ARG A 122 5.54 -11.95 -21.00
CA ARG A 122 4.42 -11.20 -21.60
C ARG A 122 3.05 -11.74 -21.20
N ASN A 123 3.00 -12.93 -20.59
CA ASN A 123 1.75 -13.53 -20.13
C ASN A 123 1.37 -12.97 -18.75
N PHE A 124 0.18 -12.36 -18.66
CA PHE A 124 -0.32 -11.72 -17.44
C PHE A 124 -0.43 -12.67 -16.24
N GLN A 125 -0.90 -13.91 -16.46
CA GLN A 125 -1.04 -14.90 -15.40
C GLN A 125 0.34 -15.35 -14.88
N ALA A 126 1.28 -15.57 -15.80
CA ALA A 126 2.66 -15.95 -15.44
C ALA A 126 3.37 -14.81 -14.68
N ALA A 127 3.20 -13.56 -15.10
CA ALA A 127 3.76 -12.39 -14.42
C ALA A 127 3.19 -12.25 -13.00
N THR A 128 1.88 -12.42 -12.84
CA THR A 128 1.19 -12.36 -11.54
C THR A 128 1.68 -13.47 -10.60
N ASN A 129 1.73 -14.72 -11.08
CA ASN A 129 2.21 -15.85 -10.29
C ASN A 129 3.67 -15.62 -9.82
N PHE A 130 4.52 -15.12 -10.72
CA PHE A 130 5.92 -14.86 -10.38
C PHE A 130 6.06 -13.71 -9.37
N SER A 131 5.25 -12.64 -9.48
CA SER A 131 5.26 -11.56 -8.49
C SER A 131 4.83 -12.05 -7.10
N THR A 132 3.86 -12.97 -7.02
CA THR A 132 3.47 -13.62 -5.77
C THR A 132 4.62 -14.46 -5.19
N LEU A 133 5.28 -15.28 -6.01
CA LEU A 133 6.43 -16.08 -5.59
C LEU A 133 7.58 -15.19 -5.07
N ARG A 134 7.91 -14.10 -5.77
CA ARG A 134 8.91 -13.11 -5.30
C ARG A 134 8.52 -12.54 -3.94
N THR A 135 7.24 -12.21 -3.74
CA THR A 135 6.74 -11.69 -2.46
C THR A 135 6.94 -12.71 -1.33
N LEU A 136 6.62 -13.98 -1.60
CA LEU A 136 6.82 -15.06 -0.63
C LEU A 136 8.30 -15.22 -0.26
N VAL A 137 9.19 -15.20 -1.25
CA VAL A 137 10.65 -15.29 -1.03
C VAL A 137 11.17 -14.11 -0.22
N ILE A 138 10.72 -12.88 -0.51
CA ILE A 138 11.10 -11.68 0.26
C ILE A 138 10.66 -11.82 1.72
N ASN A 139 9.41 -12.25 1.96
CA ASN A 139 8.89 -12.45 3.31
C ASN A 139 9.63 -13.57 4.05
N LEU A 140 9.98 -14.65 3.36
CA LEU A 140 10.79 -15.73 3.92
C LEU A 140 12.16 -15.23 4.38
N PHE A 141 12.89 -14.49 3.53
CA PHE A 141 14.20 -13.98 3.91
C PHE A 141 14.12 -13.04 5.11
N ARG A 142 13.08 -12.19 5.18
CA ARG A 142 12.84 -11.37 6.38
C ARG A 142 12.53 -12.21 7.61
N SER A 143 11.75 -13.27 7.46
CA SER A 143 11.45 -14.21 8.55
C SER A 143 12.69 -14.96 9.05
N LEU A 144 13.68 -15.18 8.17
CA LEU A 144 14.98 -15.77 8.52
C LEU A 144 15.97 -14.74 9.10
N GLY A 145 15.56 -13.48 9.25
CA GLY A 145 16.37 -12.41 9.85
C GLY A 145 17.28 -11.67 8.87
N PHE A 146 17.20 -11.93 7.57
CA PHE A 146 18.01 -11.23 6.58
C PHE A 146 17.51 -9.79 6.39
N VAL A 147 18.37 -8.82 6.72
CA VAL A 147 18.15 -7.39 6.44
C VAL A 147 18.38 -7.09 4.97
N SER A 148 19.39 -7.73 4.36
CA SER A 148 19.71 -7.64 2.93
C SER A 148 19.14 -8.82 2.17
N ILE A 149 18.23 -8.57 1.23
CA ILE A 149 17.64 -9.62 0.39
C ILE A 149 18.70 -10.22 -0.56
N THR A 150 19.68 -9.44 -0.99
CA THR A 150 20.82 -9.93 -1.79
C THR A 150 21.68 -10.91 -1.00
N GLU A 151 21.85 -10.69 0.30
CA GLU A 151 22.55 -11.61 1.18
C GLU A 151 21.75 -12.90 1.39
N GLY A 152 20.43 -12.79 1.59
CA GLY A 152 19.53 -13.94 1.61
C GLY A 152 19.59 -14.78 0.32
N GLN A 153 19.69 -14.14 -0.85
CA GLN A 153 19.88 -14.85 -2.13
C GLN A 153 21.22 -15.58 -2.22
N ARG A 154 22.32 -14.96 -1.77
CA ARG A 154 23.65 -15.61 -1.72
C ARG A 154 23.64 -16.79 -0.76
N TRP A 155 23.10 -16.59 0.43
CA TRP A 155 22.92 -17.64 1.42
C TRP A 155 22.11 -18.81 0.86
N LEU A 156 21.00 -18.54 0.15
CA LEU A 156 20.19 -19.61 -0.46
C LEU A 156 20.95 -20.35 -1.57
N THR A 157 21.80 -19.64 -2.32
CA THR A 157 22.64 -20.23 -3.38
C THR A 157 23.66 -21.20 -2.78
N GLU A 158 24.26 -20.83 -1.64
CA GLU A 158 25.20 -21.66 -0.88
C GLU A 158 24.50 -22.81 -0.12
N HIS A 159 23.22 -22.63 0.23
CA HIS A 159 22.43 -23.58 1.01
C HIS A 159 21.22 -24.11 0.23
N TRP A 160 21.41 -24.43 -1.06
CA TRP A 160 20.32 -24.83 -1.96
C TRP A 160 19.50 -26.03 -1.43
N HIS A 161 20.11 -26.93 -0.66
CA HIS A 161 19.44 -28.06 -0.01
C HIS A 161 18.36 -27.63 1.00
N LYS A 162 18.42 -26.40 1.54
CA LYS A 162 17.39 -25.86 2.45
C LYS A 162 16.14 -25.37 1.72
N ILE A 163 16.16 -25.29 0.38
CA ILE A 163 14.95 -25.02 -0.41
C ILE A 163 13.90 -26.11 -0.16
N PHE A 164 14.30 -27.36 0.10
CA PHE A 164 13.37 -28.46 0.36
C PHE A 164 12.60 -28.32 1.69
N ILE A 165 13.13 -27.60 2.67
CA ILE A 165 12.42 -27.28 3.92
C ILE A 165 11.17 -26.42 3.64
N LEU A 166 11.16 -25.64 2.54
CA LEU A 166 9.97 -24.89 2.12
C LEU A 166 8.86 -25.77 1.57
N SER A 167 9.19 -26.97 1.07
CA SER A 167 8.18 -27.93 0.59
C SER A 167 7.40 -28.58 1.73
N GLU A 168 7.97 -28.66 2.94
CA GLU A 168 7.29 -29.15 4.13
C GLU A 168 6.35 -28.09 4.76
N LEU A 169 6.66 -26.80 4.59
CA LEU A 169 5.84 -25.68 5.08
C LEU A 169 4.63 -25.36 4.18
N PHE A 170 4.68 -25.75 2.91
CA PHE A 170 3.56 -25.63 1.97
C PHE A 170 3.28 -27.00 1.31
N PRO A 171 2.42 -27.85 1.89
CA PRO A 171 2.00 -29.08 1.23
C PRO A 171 1.16 -28.70 0.00
N LEU A 172 1.81 -28.66 -1.17
CA LEU A 172 1.15 -28.51 -2.45
C LEU A 172 0.35 -29.78 -2.71
N LYS A 173 -0.94 -29.78 -2.34
CA LYS A 173 -1.89 -30.76 -2.87
C LYS A 173 -2.07 -30.49 -4.36
N PHE A 174 -1.30 -31.19 -5.17
CA PHE A 174 -1.62 -31.35 -6.59
C PHE A 174 -2.92 -32.16 -6.67
N SER A 175 -4.05 -31.51 -6.99
CA SER A 175 -5.21 -32.27 -7.48
C SER A 175 -4.92 -32.69 -8.91
N ARG A 176 -5.07 -33.99 -9.17
CA ARG A 176 -5.06 -34.57 -10.52
C ARG A 176 -6.22 -34.03 -11.34
#